data_AF-A0A2E3D6M3-F1
#
_entry.id   AF-A0A2E3D6M3-F1
#
_cell.length_a   1.000
_cell.length_b   1.000
_cell.length_c   1.000
_cell.angle_alpha   90.00
_cell.angle_beta   90.00
_cell.angle_gamma   90.00
#
_symmetry.space_group_name_H-M   'P 1'
#
loop_
_entity.id
_entity.type
_entity.pdbx_description
1 polymer ?
#
loop_
_entity_poly.entity_id
_entity_poly.type
_entity_poly.pdbx_seq_one_letter_code
_entity_poly.pdbx_strand_id
1 'polypeptide(L)'
;MNQQKSSNQYQDSRSFSMRTRDKRVLWQFLGGKASKSLEKERQGLAQLETEINSIGLNIEKMCDMKKLYLQSLASDSQKKLPANRVRVIQTFIHRLDEATQIASDQKENLERQSTLIRSRCIQYRIEEQKYASLYDKNSLELRELDKSLEQKESDHMSQSRWFHSRKDSTFG
;
A
#
# COMPACT_ATOMS: atom_id res chain seq x y z
N MET A 1 -15.67 -3.35 55.36
CA MET A 1 -15.15 -2.28 54.48
C MET A 1 -14.42 -2.74 53.20
N ASN A 2 -14.34 -4.05 52.86
CA ASN A 2 -13.59 -4.53 51.69
C ASN A 2 -14.40 -4.77 50.39
N GLN A 3 -15.74 -4.82 50.44
CA GLN A 3 -16.55 -5.11 49.24
C GLN A 3 -16.60 -3.97 48.22
N GLN A 4 -16.55 -2.71 48.65
CA GLN A 4 -16.58 -1.55 47.74
C GLN A 4 -15.29 -1.40 46.92
N LYS A 5 -14.12 -1.83 47.44
CA LYS A 5 -12.84 -1.76 46.70
C LYS A 5 -12.80 -2.76 45.53
N SER A 6 -13.35 -3.95 45.71
CA SER A 6 -13.42 -4.95 44.64
C SER A 6 -14.34 -4.49 43.49
N SER A 7 -15.53 -3.95 43.80
CA SER A 7 -16.48 -3.49 42.76
C SER A 7 -15.93 -2.38 41.86
N ASN A 8 -15.18 -1.41 42.40
CA ASN A 8 -14.53 -0.36 41.59
C ASN A 8 -13.45 -0.94 40.65
N GLN A 9 -12.67 -1.93 41.11
CA GLN A 9 -11.64 -2.59 40.29
C GLN A 9 -12.25 -3.36 39.09
N TYR A 10 -13.45 -3.92 39.25
CA TYR A 10 -14.16 -4.59 38.16
C TYR A 10 -14.74 -3.62 37.13
N GLN A 11 -15.19 -2.43 37.56
CA GLN A 11 -15.67 -1.37 36.66
C GLN A 11 -14.52 -0.78 35.83
N ASP A 12 -13.36 -0.54 36.43
CA ASP A 12 -12.17 -0.05 35.72
C ASP A 12 -11.65 -1.07 34.70
N SER A 13 -11.64 -2.36 35.04
CA SER A 13 -11.18 -3.42 34.13
C SER A 13 -12.11 -3.60 32.92
N ARG A 14 -13.43 -3.45 33.12
CA ARG A 14 -14.42 -3.46 32.03
C ARG A 14 -14.33 -2.22 31.14
N SER A 15 -14.15 -1.04 31.72
CA SER A 15 -13.93 0.19 30.96
C SER A 15 -12.63 0.13 30.14
N PHE A 16 -11.59 -0.50 30.66
CA PHE A 16 -10.33 -0.71 29.96
C PHE A 16 -10.52 -1.67 28.77
N SER A 17 -11.19 -2.80 28.96
CA SER A 17 -11.52 -3.78 27.90
C SER A 17 -12.30 -3.18 26.73
N MET A 18 -13.30 -2.33 27.01
CA MET A 18 -14.03 -1.61 25.95
C MET A 18 -13.11 -0.71 25.13
N ARG A 19 -12.24 0.08 25.78
CA ARG A 19 -11.31 0.98 25.08
C ARG A 19 -10.29 0.23 24.21
N THR A 20 -9.84 -0.96 24.62
CA THR A 20 -8.94 -1.79 23.80
C THR A 20 -9.68 -2.44 22.62
N ARG A 21 -10.94 -2.86 22.79
CA ARG A 21 -11.76 -3.37 21.67
C ARG A 21 -12.01 -2.30 20.61
N ASP A 22 -12.30 -1.06 21.01
CA ASP A 22 -12.49 0.06 20.07
C ASP A 22 -11.23 0.37 19.26
N LYS A 23 -10.06 0.30 19.91
CA LYS A 23 -8.77 0.44 19.23
C LYS A 23 -8.50 -0.66 18.20
N ARG A 24 -9.00 -1.89 18.42
CA ARG A 24 -8.82 -3.00 17.48
C ARG A 24 -9.55 -2.71 16.16
N VAL A 25 -10.80 -2.26 16.27
CA VAL A 25 -11.62 -1.86 15.12
C VAL A 25 -10.96 -0.71 14.37
N LEU A 26 -10.41 0.28 15.11
CA LEU A 26 -9.68 1.40 14.51
C LEU A 26 -8.46 0.94 13.69
N TRP A 27 -7.60 0.07 14.24
CA TRP A 27 -6.42 -0.40 13.53
C TRP A 27 -6.77 -1.24 12.31
N GLN A 28 -7.80 -2.08 12.42
CA GLN A 28 -8.28 -2.84 11.27
C GLN A 28 -8.82 -1.92 10.17
N PHE A 29 -9.58 -0.88 10.53
CA PHE A 29 -10.10 0.11 9.58
C PHE A 29 -8.97 0.88 8.89
N LEU A 30 -8.00 1.39 9.65
CA LEU A 30 -6.87 2.14 9.10
C LEU A 30 -5.96 1.25 8.23
N GLY A 31 -5.72 0.00 8.63
CA GLY A 31 -5.02 -0.99 7.81
C GLY A 31 -5.75 -1.26 6.50
N GLY A 32 -7.08 -1.45 6.53
CA GLY A 32 -7.89 -1.62 5.33
C GLY A 32 -7.85 -0.40 4.40
N LYS A 33 -7.82 0.82 4.95
CA LYS A 33 -7.68 2.05 4.15
C LYS A 33 -6.29 2.15 3.49
N ALA A 34 -5.23 1.83 4.22
CA ALA A 34 -3.87 1.79 3.68
C ALA A 34 -3.74 0.75 2.55
N SER A 35 -4.30 -0.45 2.76
CA SER A 35 -4.31 -1.54 1.77
C SER A 35 -5.05 -1.15 0.47
N LYS A 36 -6.24 -0.53 0.59
CA LYS A 36 -6.97 0.00 -0.57
C LYS A 36 -6.19 1.09 -1.32
N SER A 37 -5.49 1.95 -0.58
CA SER A 37 -4.68 3.02 -1.17
C SER A 37 -3.46 2.46 -1.89
N LEU A 38 -2.80 1.47 -1.28
CA LEU A 38 -1.70 0.72 -1.89
C LEU A 38 -2.13 0.05 -3.21
N GLU A 39 -3.28 -0.61 -3.20
CA GLU A 39 -3.80 -1.27 -4.40
C GLU A 39 -4.07 -0.27 -5.54
N LYS A 40 -4.67 0.88 -5.21
CA LYS A 40 -4.90 1.96 -6.19
C LYS A 40 -3.59 2.47 -6.79
N GLU A 41 -2.58 2.73 -5.97
CA GLU A 41 -1.26 3.19 -6.46
C GLU A 41 -0.56 2.12 -7.30
N ARG A 42 -0.69 0.83 -6.95
CA ARG A 42 -0.15 -0.29 -7.75
C ARG A 42 -0.80 -0.40 -9.13
N GLN A 43 -2.11 -0.24 -9.20
CA GLN A 43 -2.83 -0.22 -10.47
C GLN A 43 -2.38 0.97 -11.34
N GLY A 44 -2.26 2.16 -10.74
CA GLY A 44 -1.72 3.33 -11.43
C GLY A 44 -0.28 3.13 -11.92
N LEU A 45 0.56 2.48 -11.10
CA LEU A 45 1.94 2.15 -11.49
C LEU A 45 1.99 1.20 -12.69
N ALA A 46 1.16 0.15 -12.69
CA ALA A 46 1.11 -0.82 -13.80
C ALA A 46 0.64 -0.16 -15.12
N GLN A 47 -0.32 0.76 -15.03
CA GLN A 47 -0.76 1.56 -16.18
C GLN A 47 0.37 2.44 -16.72
N LEU A 48 1.06 3.17 -15.85
CA LEU A 48 2.20 4.01 -16.24
C LEU A 48 3.35 3.20 -16.85
N GLU A 49 3.69 2.04 -16.27
CA GLU A 49 4.72 1.16 -16.82
C GLU A 49 4.36 0.67 -18.22
N THR A 50 3.08 0.37 -18.46
CA THR A 50 2.58 -0.02 -19.79
C THR A 50 2.72 1.14 -20.78
N GLU A 51 2.37 2.36 -20.36
CA GLU A 51 2.48 3.56 -21.20
C GLU A 51 3.95 3.91 -21.53
N ILE A 52 4.84 3.87 -20.53
CA ILE A 52 6.29 4.08 -20.71
C ILE A 52 6.86 3.07 -21.72
N ASN A 53 6.47 1.80 -21.61
CA ASN A 53 6.91 0.76 -22.54
C ASN A 53 6.36 1.01 -23.95
N SER A 54 5.10 1.41 -24.08
CA SER A 54 4.49 1.74 -25.37
C SER A 54 5.22 2.91 -26.06
N ILE A 55 5.53 3.97 -25.32
CA ILE A 55 6.29 5.12 -25.82
C ILE A 55 7.71 4.69 -26.20
N GLY A 56 8.37 3.87 -25.40
CA GLY A 56 9.68 3.30 -25.71
C GLY A 56 9.70 2.55 -27.04
N LEU A 57 8.73 1.66 -27.27
CA LEU A 57 8.58 0.95 -28.53
C LEU A 57 8.31 1.89 -29.71
N ASN A 58 7.56 2.97 -29.51
CA ASN A 58 7.30 3.96 -30.56
C ASN A 58 8.56 4.77 -30.90
N ILE A 59 9.38 5.13 -29.91
CA ILE A 59 10.68 5.77 -30.12
C ILE A 59 11.60 4.86 -30.94
N GLU A 60 11.68 3.58 -30.60
CA GLU A 60 12.47 2.60 -31.36
C GLU A 60 12.02 2.52 -32.82
N LYS A 61 10.70 2.43 -33.06
CA LYS A 61 10.14 2.45 -34.42
C LYS A 61 10.48 3.72 -35.18
N MET A 62 10.42 4.90 -34.55
CA MET A 62 10.79 6.17 -35.19
C MET A 62 12.28 6.21 -35.54
N CYS A 63 13.14 5.74 -34.65
CA CYS A 63 14.58 5.59 -34.91
C CYS A 63 14.86 4.64 -36.07
N ASP A 64 14.17 3.51 -36.15
CA ASP A 64 14.34 2.55 -37.23
C ASP A 64 13.82 3.08 -38.57
N MET A 65 12.68 3.77 -38.57
CA MET A 65 12.21 4.50 -39.75
C MET A 65 13.25 5.51 -40.23
N LYS A 66 13.83 6.33 -39.32
CA LYS A 66 14.88 7.28 -39.65
C LYS A 66 16.07 6.60 -40.33
N LYS A 67 16.54 5.47 -39.79
CA LYS A 67 17.65 4.69 -40.39
C LYS A 67 17.31 4.24 -41.80
N LEU A 68 16.11 3.71 -42.04
CA LEU A 68 15.66 3.27 -43.36
C LEU A 68 15.66 4.44 -44.37
N TYR A 69 15.16 5.61 -43.97
CA TYR A 69 15.16 6.79 -44.85
C TYR A 69 16.57 7.31 -45.13
N LEU A 70 17.46 7.32 -44.14
CA LEU A 70 18.87 7.67 -44.34
C LEU A 70 19.59 6.69 -45.27
N GLN A 71 19.35 5.39 -45.10
CA GLN A 71 19.87 4.36 -45.99
C GLN A 71 19.34 4.51 -47.42
N SER A 72 18.06 4.88 -47.59
CA SER A 72 17.51 5.15 -48.91
C SER A 72 18.21 6.31 -49.62
N LEU A 73 18.55 7.38 -48.89
CA LEU A 73 19.31 8.52 -49.41
C LEU A 73 20.75 8.13 -49.78
N ALA A 74 21.38 7.27 -48.99
CA ALA A 74 22.75 6.81 -49.22
C ALA A 74 22.85 5.82 -50.39
N SER A 75 21.92 4.87 -50.51
CA SER A 75 21.91 3.88 -51.61
C SER A 75 21.55 4.53 -52.95
N ASP A 76 20.61 5.47 -52.93
CA ASP A 76 20.24 6.22 -54.13
C ASP A 76 21.27 7.31 -54.47
N SER A 77 22.30 7.59 -53.67
CA SER A 77 23.33 8.58 -54.04
C SER A 77 24.15 8.17 -55.27
N GLN A 78 24.11 6.88 -55.65
CA GLN A 78 24.68 6.36 -56.91
C GLN A 78 23.81 6.65 -58.14
N LYS A 79 22.53 7.01 -57.97
CA LYS A 79 21.59 7.42 -59.03
C LYS A 79 21.10 8.84 -58.74
N LYS A 80 21.45 9.85 -59.56
CA LYS A 80 21.05 11.26 -59.32
C LYS A 80 19.56 11.40 -58.96
N LEU A 81 19.25 11.51 -57.67
CA LEU A 81 17.89 11.71 -57.17
C LEU A 81 17.40 13.10 -57.54
N PRO A 82 16.11 13.27 -57.90
CA PRO A 82 15.52 14.59 -58.04
C PRO A 82 15.61 15.38 -56.72
N ALA A 83 16.04 16.65 -56.79
CA ALA A 83 16.21 17.51 -55.62
C ALA A 83 14.95 17.59 -54.73
N ASN A 84 13.76 17.57 -55.34
CA ASN A 84 12.50 17.56 -54.61
C ASN A 84 12.34 16.31 -53.73
N ARG A 85 12.76 15.13 -54.21
CA ARG A 85 12.68 13.87 -53.45
C ARG A 85 13.63 13.89 -52.25
N VAL A 86 14.85 14.43 -52.44
CA VAL A 86 15.81 14.62 -51.35
C VAL A 86 15.23 15.55 -50.27
N ARG A 87 14.67 16.69 -50.67
CA ARG A 87 14.04 17.65 -49.75
C ARG A 87 12.90 17.03 -48.94
N VAL A 88 12.03 16.25 -49.58
CA VAL A 88 10.91 15.58 -48.91
C VAL A 88 11.41 14.59 -47.85
N ILE A 89 12.40 13.76 -48.18
CA ILE A 89 12.96 12.79 -47.24
C ILE A 89 13.65 13.49 -46.07
N GLN A 90 14.42 14.55 -46.32
CA GLN A 90 15.06 15.35 -45.27
C GLN A 90 14.03 16.00 -44.33
N THR A 91 12.95 16.54 -44.89
CA THR A 91 11.85 17.13 -44.10
C THR A 91 11.18 16.06 -43.24
N PHE A 92 10.98 14.86 -43.78
CA PHE A 92 10.40 13.75 -43.03
C PHE A 92 11.31 13.28 -41.89
N ILE A 93 12.62 13.15 -42.15
CA ILE A 93 13.61 12.83 -41.11
C ILE A 93 13.59 13.87 -39.99
N HIS A 94 13.53 15.16 -40.33
CA HIS A 94 13.45 16.22 -39.34
C HIS A 94 12.21 16.10 -38.45
N ARG A 95 11.04 15.83 -39.04
CA ARG A 95 9.80 15.58 -38.27
C ARG A 95 9.88 14.33 -37.39
N LEU A 96 10.57 13.28 -37.84
CA LEU A 96 10.83 12.10 -37.01
C LEU A 96 11.69 12.45 -35.79
N ASP A 97 12.70 13.30 -35.96
CA ASP A 97 13.56 13.75 -34.87
C ASP A 97 12.78 14.58 -33.84
N GLU A 98 11.96 15.52 -34.30
CA GLU A 98 11.06 16.30 -33.43
C GLU A 98 10.09 15.38 -32.66
N ALA A 99 9.43 14.45 -33.35
CA ALA A 99 8.49 13.52 -32.72
C ALA A 99 9.19 12.58 -31.72
N THR A 100 10.42 12.13 -32.04
CA THR A 100 11.21 11.28 -31.16
C THR A 100 11.63 12.04 -29.90
N GLN A 101 12.00 13.32 -30.03
CA GLN A 101 12.34 14.15 -28.88
C GLN A 101 11.13 14.36 -27.98
N ILE A 102 9.97 14.75 -28.54
CA ILE A 102 8.72 14.94 -27.78
C ILE A 102 8.33 13.65 -27.05
N ALA A 103 8.40 12.50 -27.71
CA ALA A 103 8.12 11.21 -27.10
C ALA A 103 9.11 10.86 -25.98
N SER A 104 10.39 11.21 -26.15
CA SER A 104 11.41 10.99 -25.13
C SER A 104 11.17 11.85 -23.90
N ASP A 105 10.81 13.13 -24.07
CA ASP A 105 10.47 14.04 -22.98
C ASP A 105 9.22 13.56 -22.23
N GLN A 106 8.20 13.07 -22.96
CA GLN A 106 7.01 12.46 -22.37
C GLN A 106 7.36 11.22 -21.55
N LYS A 107 8.20 10.32 -22.10
CA LYS A 107 8.67 9.12 -21.41
C LYS A 107 9.39 9.47 -20.11
N GLU A 108 10.32 10.43 -20.15
CA GLU A 108 11.06 10.87 -18.97
C GLU A 108 10.12 11.43 -17.90
N ASN A 109 9.13 12.23 -18.30
CA ASN A 109 8.14 12.75 -17.36
C ASN A 109 7.32 11.63 -16.70
N LEU A 110 6.91 10.62 -17.46
CA LEU A 110 6.20 9.45 -16.92
C LEU A 110 7.09 8.61 -16.00
N GLU A 111 8.39 8.45 -16.33
CA GLU A 111 9.36 7.77 -15.47
C GLU A 111 9.52 8.51 -14.12
N ARG A 112 9.58 9.85 -14.13
CA ARG A 112 9.55 10.66 -12.90
C ARG A 112 8.27 10.41 -12.10
N GLN A 113 7.11 10.41 -12.73
CA GLN A 113 5.84 10.10 -12.05
C GLN A 113 5.82 8.67 -11.47
N SER A 114 6.36 7.69 -12.20
CA SER A 114 6.50 6.30 -11.74
C SER A 114 7.33 6.22 -10.45
N THR A 115 8.45 6.95 -10.37
CA THR A 115 9.26 6.98 -9.14
C THR A 115 8.51 7.54 -7.93
N LEU A 116 7.71 8.60 -8.13
CA LEU A 116 6.87 9.19 -7.08
C LEU A 116 5.79 8.20 -6.61
N ILE A 117 5.11 7.52 -7.52
CA ILE A 117 4.09 6.52 -7.19
C ILE A 117 4.71 5.31 -6.47
N ARG A 118 5.89 4.83 -6.91
CA ARG A 118 6.62 3.78 -6.18
C ARG A 118 6.94 4.18 -4.75
N SER A 119 7.33 5.44 -4.52
CA SER A 119 7.55 5.96 -3.16
C SER A 119 6.26 5.90 -2.32
N ARG A 120 5.12 6.31 -2.89
CA ARG A 120 3.80 6.21 -2.21
C ARG A 120 3.41 4.77 -1.92
N CYS A 121 3.65 3.83 -2.84
CA CYS A 121 3.44 2.40 -2.60
C CYS A 121 4.24 1.90 -1.40
N ILE A 122 5.51 2.33 -1.26
CA ILE A 122 6.33 1.97 -0.10
C ILE A 122 5.72 2.55 1.19
N GLN A 123 5.30 3.82 1.16
CA GLN A 123 4.68 4.47 2.32
C GLN A 123 3.40 3.76 2.77
N TYR A 124 2.48 3.47 1.85
CA TYR A 124 1.24 2.76 2.19
C TYR A 124 1.49 1.33 2.69
N ARG A 125 2.52 0.65 2.18
CA ARG A 125 2.94 -0.66 2.69
C ARG A 125 3.47 -0.58 4.12
N ILE A 126 4.25 0.44 4.44
CA ILE A 126 4.73 0.70 5.81
C ILE A 126 3.53 0.98 6.73
N GLU A 127 2.57 1.79 6.29
CA GLU A 127 1.35 2.06 7.07
C GLU A 127 0.52 0.79 7.32
N GLU A 128 0.30 -0.03 6.29
CA GLU A 128 -0.40 -1.31 6.41
C GLU A 128 0.27 -2.22 7.45
N GLN A 129 1.61 -2.36 7.38
CA GLN A 129 2.38 -3.15 8.35
C GLN A 129 2.31 -2.57 9.77
N LYS A 130 2.35 -1.24 9.89
CA LYS A 130 2.21 -0.54 11.18
C LYS A 130 0.85 -0.87 11.82
N TYR A 131 -0.24 -0.73 11.07
CA TYR A 131 -1.58 -0.98 11.59
C TYR A 131 -1.81 -2.46 11.90
N ALA A 132 -1.27 -3.38 11.09
CA ALA A 132 -1.28 -4.80 11.40
C ALA A 132 -0.57 -5.11 12.73
N SER A 133 0.64 -4.56 12.93
CA SER A 133 1.38 -4.74 14.19
C SER A 133 0.63 -4.17 15.40
N LEU A 134 -0.01 -3.01 15.27
CA LEU A 134 -0.83 -2.41 16.33
C LEU A 134 -2.08 -3.25 16.63
N TYR A 135 -2.70 -3.83 15.59
CA TYR A 135 -3.82 -4.75 15.73
C TYR A 135 -3.40 -6.00 16.51
N ASP A 136 -2.26 -6.60 16.18
CA ASP A 136 -1.76 -7.82 16.83
C ASP A 136 -1.42 -7.57 18.30
N LYS A 137 -0.73 -6.47 18.61
CA LYS A 137 -0.42 -6.08 20.00
C LYS A 137 -1.68 -5.91 20.83
N ASN A 138 -2.66 -5.17 20.31
CA ASN A 138 -3.93 -4.97 20.99
C ASN A 138 -4.73 -6.28 21.12
N SER A 139 -4.63 -7.17 20.12
CA SER A 139 -5.27 -8.48 20.19
C SER A 139 -4.69 -9.35 21.31
N LEU A 140 -3.37 -9.28 21.51
CA LEU A 140 -2.68 -9.97 22.59
C LEU A 140 -3.03 -9.36 23.95
N GLU A 141 -3.02 -8.04 24.08
CA GLU A 141 -3.44 -7.33 25.31
C GLU A 141 -4.87 -7.70 25.73
N LEU A 142 -5.80 -7.75 24.77
CA LEU A 142 -7.19 -8.17 25.04
C LEU A 142 -7.28 -9.62 25.52
N ARG A 143 -6.51 -10.53 24.92
CA ARG A 143 -6.50 -11.94 25.33
C ARG A 143 -5.97 -12.10 26.75
N GLU A 144 -4.90 -11.39 27.11
CA GLU A 144 -4.35 -11.44 28.48
C GLU A 144 -5.29 -10.78 29.50
N LEU A 145 -6.00 -9.72 29.11
CA LEU A 145 -7.03 -9.11 29.94
C LEU A 145 -8.20 -10.05 30.18
N ASP A 146 -8.72 -10.69 29.13
CA ASP A 146 -9.84 -11.64 29.22
C ASP A 146 -9.45 -12.83 30.14
N LYS A 147 -8.25 -13.40 29.98
CA LYS A 147 -7.72 -14.44 30.90
C LYS A 147 -7.65 -13.96 32.35
N SER A 148 -7.18 -12.74 32.58
CA SER A 148 -7.09 -12.18 33.94
C SER A 148 -8.47 -11.99 34.57
N LEU A 149 -9.47 -11.57 33.78
CA LEU A 149 -10.85 -11.44 34.23
C LEU A 149 -11.47 -12.80 34.56
N GLU A 150 -11.29 -13.80 33.70
CA GLU A 150 -11.75 -15.18 33.93
C GLU A 150 -11.15 -15.77 35.21
N GLN A 151 -9.84 -15.59 35.42
CA GLN A 151 -9.18 -16.05 36.64
C GLN A 151 -9.75 -15.39 37.89
N LYS A 152 -9.92 -14.05 37.87
CA LYS A 152 -10.50 -13.31 39.00
C LYS A 152 -11.92 -13.74 39.31
N GLU A 153 -12.74 -14.00 38.29
CA GLU A 153 -14.10 -14.47 38.47
C GLU A 153 -14.13 -15.89 39.06
N SER A 154 -13.26 -16.78 38.58
CA SER A 154 -13.08 -18.12 39.15
C SER A 154 -12.66 -18.09 40.62
N ASP A 155 -11.69 -17.23 40.97
CA ASP A 155 -11.22 -17.04 42.34
C ASP A 155 -12.34 -16.51 43.25
N HIS A 156 -13.12 -15.53 42.77
CA HIS A 156 -14.26 -14.98 43.51
C HIS A 156 -15.34 -16.04 43.76
N MET A 157 -15.65 -16.87 42.77
CA MET A 157 -16.61 -17.97 42.91
C MET A 157 -16.12 -19.05 43.88
N SER A 158 -14.83 -19.40 43.82
CA SER A 158 -14.20 -20.37 44.72
C SER A 158 -14.19 -19.87 46.16
N GLN A 159 -13.80 -18.61 46.37
CA GLN A 159 -13.81 -17.95 47.67
C GLN A 159 -15.24 -17.88 48.23
N SER A 160 -16.23 -17.51 47.40
CA SER A 160 -17.64 -17.47 47.80
C SER A 160 -18.11 -18.84 48.29
N ARG A 161 -17.85 -19.92 47.53
CA ARG A 161 -18.21 -21.29 47.91
C ARG A 161 -17.58 -21.70 49.25
N TRP A 162 -16.30 -21.39 49.45
CA TRP A 162 -15.59 -21.71 50.69
C TRP A 162 -16.16 -20.98 51.92
N PHE A 163 -16.55 -19.71 51.77
CA PHE A 163 -17.19 -18.97 52.85
C PHE A 163 -18.59 -19.50 53.18
N HIS A 164 -19.35 -19.99 52.19
CA HIS A 164 -20.65 -20.62 52.43
C HIS A 164 -20.48 -21.97 53.15
N SER A 165 -19.57 -22.83 52.69
CA SER A 165 -19.35 -24.14 53.33
C SER A 165 -18.88 -24.03 54.78
N ARG A 166 -18.10 -22.99 55.12
CA ARG A 166 -17.69 -22.72 56.51
C ARG A 166 -18.81 -22.20 57.41
N LYS A 167 -19.78 -21.45 56.86
CA LYS A 167 -20.96 -21.01 57.61
C LYS A 167 -21.89 -22.18 57.94
N ASP A 168 -22.05 -23.11 57.01
CA ASP A 168 -22.85 -24.33 57.22
C ASP A 168 -22.17 -25.27 58.25
N SER A 169 -20.84 -25.21 58.37
CA SER A 169 -20.06 -26.02 59.33
C SER A 169 -20.01 -25.42 60.76
N THR A 170 -20.49 -24.20 60.98
CA THR A 170 -20.45 -23.51 62.29
C THR A 170 -21.82 -23.40 62.97
N PHE A 171 -22.89 -23.89 62.32
CA PHE A 171 -24.24 -24.01 62.87
C PHE A 171 -24.72 -25.47 63.01
N GLY A 172 -23.79 -26.44 62.93
CA GLY A 172 -24.03 -27.86 63.22
C GLY A 172 -23.60 -28.24 64.62
#